data_AF-A0A1F8F616-F1
#
_entry.id   AF-A0A1F8F616-F1
#
_cell.length_a   1.000
_cell.length_b   1.000
_cell.length_c   1.000
_cell.angle_alpha   90.00
_cell.angle_beta   90.00
_cell.angle_gamma   90.00
#
_symmetry.space_group_name_H-M   'P 1'
#
loop_
_entity.id
_entity.type
_entity.pdbx_description
1 polymer ?
#
loop_
_entity_poly.entity_id
_entity_poly.type
_entity_poly.pdbx_seq_one_letter_code
_entity_poly.pdbx_strand_id
1 'polypeptide(L)'
;MRAVILALILVLTLPLWSLAENQPAGKNYKKEFLERYDFFVTGKEKKEFKKLKTDEARDEFIANFWQIRDTNPDTPENEYKNLIDQRIADIEEEMFALRGFLFSSNRGLKGDPAQVYLYYGSPTSVTLLINGRSYVDIMLWIYADENNLEKFRFLFYKRHNLSNFVFFRPFSISSPLYDLIRVEGQYSVQDVYYELLESDGGQMVLLALQSFSDYGGINLEDALKTPMPAALTAEKEGARVVSPAVSSGVKPEDRLDNKAWNSFLPMLFKIENGDSGKPVVKLLMRNDAPDWSVDGNGIVCDVGLHVYISGPKAGKKPLVYDRALRFHGPKTALTDYAKGYFAVNMDELNGIIGDLASGRYCLRFRLENLATGKYNAQERCVDIP
;
A
#
# COMPACT_ATOMS: atom_id res chain seq x y z
N MET A 1 -75.57 -60.09 -19.05
CA MET A 1 -75.07 -59.23 -17.96
C MET A 1 -74.25 -60.08 -17.00
N ARG A 2 -72.93 -59.89 -16.96
CA ARG A 2 -71.96 -60.19 -15.89
C ARG A 2 -70.56 -60.19 -16.51
N ALA A 3 -69.92 -59.02 -16.52
CA ALA A 3 -68.52 -58.88 -16.89
C ALA A 3 -67.69 -58.80 -15.60
N VAL A 4 -66.73 -59.71 -15.49
CA VAL A 4 -65.76 -59.82 -14.38
C VAL A 4 -64.67 -58.79 -14.63
N ILE A 5 -64.42 -57.91 -13.65
CA ILE A 5 -63.35 -56.91 -13.68
C ILE A 5 -62.06 -57.60 -13.24
N LEU A 6 -61.10 -57.76 -14.16
CA LEU A 6 -59.70 -58.06 -13.84
C LEU A 6 -59.02 -56.75 -13.41
N ALA A 7 -58.58 -56.67 -12.16
CA ALA A 7 -57.67 -55.64 -11.68
C ALA A 7 -56.22 -56.06 -11.97
N LEU A 8 -55.57 -55.39 -12.93
CA LEU A 8 -54.14 -55.53 -13.20
C LEU A 8 -53.38 -54.68 -12.18
N ILE A 9 -52.67 -55.31 -11.23
CA ILE A 9 -51.73 -54.63 -10.33
C ILE A 9 -50.44 -54.37 -11.13
N LEU A 10 -50.26 -53.13 -11.56
CA LEU A 10 -49.01 -52.64 -12.15
C LEU A 10 -48.02 -52.34 -11.02
N VAL A 11 -47.13 -53.28 -10.72
CA VAL A 11 -46.00 -53.07 -9.81
C VAL A 11 -44.99 -52.17 -10.52
N LEU A 12 -44.99 -50.88 -10.19
CA LEU A 12 -43.96 -49.92 -10.60
C LEU A 12 -42.66 -50.25 -9.85
N THR A 13 -41.77 -51.04 -10.46
CA THR A 13 -40.38 -51.14 -9.98
C THR A 13 -39.64 -49.88 -10.41
N LEU A 14 -39.71 -48.83 -9.59
CA LEU A 14 -38.82 -47.68 -9.74
C LEU A 14 -37.37 -48.17 -9.57
N PRO A 15 -36.47 -47.87 -10.52
CA PRO A 15 -35.07 -48.22 -10.38
C PRO A 15 -34.50 -47.45 -9.20
N LEU A 16 -34.06 -48.18 -8.17
CA LEU A 16 -33.38 -47.71 -6.97
C LEU A 16 -31.95 -47.19 -7.27
N TRP A 17 -31.72 -46.62 -8.45
CA TRP A 17 -30.41 -46.14 -8.90
C TRP A 17 -30.55 -44.70 -9.37
N SER A 18 -30.78 -43.76 -8.45
CA SER A 18 -30.36 -42.35 -8.59
C SER A 18 -30.66 -41.54 -7.33
N LEU A 19 -30.25 -42.07 -6.18
CA LEU A 19 -29.91 -41.23 -5.02
C LEU A 19 -28.43 -41.47 -4.71
N ALA A 20 -27.59 -41.36 -5.74
CA ALA A 20 -26.27 -40.81 -5.50
C ALA A 20 -26.54 -39.38 -5.07
N GLU A 21 -26.54 -39.19 -3.75
CA GLU A 21 -26.52 -37.90 -3.10
C GLU A 21 -25.67 -36.95 -3.93
N ASN A 22 -26.28 -35.88 -4.43
CA ASN A 22 -25.57 -34.77 -5.05
C ASN A 22 -24.66 -34.20 -3.97
N GLN A 23 -23.50 -34.84 -3.74
CA GLN A 23 -22.45 -34.23 -2.97
C GLN A 23 -22.09 -32.96 -3.73
N PRO A 24 -22.17 -31.77 -3.09
CA PRO A 24 -21.68 -30.57 -3.74
C PRO A 24 -20.25 -30.85 -4.18
N ALA A 25 -19.94 -30.54 -5.44
CA ALA A 25 -18.58 -30.70 -5.96
C ALA A 25 -17.60 -30.15 -4.92
N GLY A 26 -16.74 -31.03 -4.38
CA GLY A 26 -15.89 -30.67 -3.23
C GLY A 26 -15.13 -29.37 -3.50
N LYS A 27 -15.05 -28.50 -2.47
CA LYS A 27 -14.40 -27.19 -2.56
C LYS A 27 -13.04 -27.30 -3.26
N ASN A 28 -12.85 -26.56 -4.34
CA ASN A 28 -11.57 -26.58 -5.06
C ASN A 28 -10.65 -25.51 -4.48
N TYR A 29 -10.11 -25.78 -3.29
CA TYR A 29 -9.21 -24.88 -2.55
C TYR A 29 -8.02 -24.36 -3.36
N LYS A 30 -7.54 -25.12 -4.34
CA LYS A 30 -6.48 -24.65 -5.24
C LYS A 30 -6.97 -23.46 -6.07
N LYS A 31 -8.16 -23.57 -6.66
CA LYS A 31 -8.76 -22.50 -7.46
C LYS A 31 -9.28 -21.36 -6.58
N GLU A 32 -10.06 -21.70 -5.56
CA GLU A 32 -10.80 -20.75 -4.72
C GLU A 32 -9.90 -19.91 -3.81
N PHE A 33 -8.75 -20.45 -3.38
CA PHE A 33 -7.82 -19.74 -2.50
C PHE A 33 -6.46 -19.49 -3.16
N LEU A 34 -5.72 -20.55 -3.51
CA LEU A 34 -4.33 -20.38 -3.95
C LEU A 34 -4.21 -19.62 -5.29
N GLU A 35 -5.07 -19.89 -6.27
CA GLU A 35 -5.02 -19.20 -7.55
C GLU A 35 -5.67 -17.82 -7.46
N ARG A 36 -6.73 -17.66 -6.67
CA ARG A 36 -7.45 -16.39 -6.50
C ARG A 36 -6.65 -15.34 -5.73
N TYR A 37 -5.91 -15.75 -4.70
CA TYR A 37 -5.15 -14.84 -3.83
C TYR A 37 -3.62 -15.02 -3.91
N ASP A 38 -3.09 -15.57 -5.01
CA ASP A 38 -1.69 -16.01 -5.13
C ASP A 38 -0.67 -14.92 -4.73
N PHE A 39 -0.91 -13.66 -5.12
CA PHE A 39 -0.04 -12.54 -4.81
C PHE A 39 -0.03 -12.11 -3.33
N PHE A 40 -1.03 -12.53 -2.56
CA PHE A 40 -1.17 -12.22 -1.13
C PHE A 40 -0.72 -13.35 -0.21
N VAL A 41 -0.57 -14.55 -0.77
CA VAL A 41 -0.10 -15.73 -0.04
C VAL A 41 1.42 -15.81 -0.15
N THR A 42 2.11 -15.61 0.96
CA THR A 42 3.57 -15.67 1.00
C THR A 42 4.09 -17.07 0.64
N GLY A 43 5.35 -17.17 0.23
CA GLY A 43 5.97 -18.46 -0.08
C GLY A 43 5.99 -19.45 1.11
N LYS A 44 5.96 -18.95 2.35
CA LYS A 44 5.84 -19.77 3.56
C LYS A 44 4.40 -20.28 3.75
N GLU A 45 3.42 -19.38 3.71
CA GLU A 45 2.00 -19.71 3.82
C GLU A 45 1.56 -20.71 2.74
N LYS A 46 2.03 -20.52 1.50
CA LYS A 46 1.74 -21.45 0.38
C LYS A 46 2.29 -22.86 0.64
N LYS A 47 3.45 -22.98 1.29
CA LYS A 47 4.03 -24.29 1.67
C LYS A 47 3.28 -24.92 2.83
N GLU A 48 2.83 -24.13 3.80
CA GLU A 48 2.03 -24.61 4.93
C GLU A 48 0.66 -25.09 4.47
N PHE A 49 -0.04 -24.28 3.66
CA PHE A 49 -1.35 -24.63 3.10
C PHE A 49 -1.31 -25.95 2.31
N LYS A 50 -0.26 -26.16 1.49
CA LYS A 50 -0.09 -27.40 0.71
C LYS A 50 0.13 -28.65 1.55
N LYS A 51 0.53 -28.54 2.82
CA LYS A 51 0.70 -29.69 3.73
C LYS A 51 -0.62 -30.12 4.36
N LEU A 52 -1.65 -29.27 4.34
CA LEU A 52 -2.96 -29.56 4.93
C LEU A 52 -3.67 -30.66 4.13
N LYS A 53 -4.12 -31.70 4.85
CA LYS A 53 -4.69 -32.91 4.25
C LYS A 53 -6.21 -32.94 4.27
N THR A 54 -6.84 -32.26 5.23
CA THR A 54 -8.29 -32.23 5.41
C THR A 54 -8.85 -30.87 4.99
N ASP A 55 -10.14 -30.85 4.65
CA ASP A 55 -10.82 -29.64 4.20
C ASP A 55 -11.07 -28.70 5.38
N GLU A 56 -11.35 -29.22 6.57
CA GLU A 56 -11.51 -28.45 7.80
C GLU A 56 -10.23 -27.67 8.15
N ALA A 57 -9.07 -28.30 8.01
CA ALA A 57 -7.79 -27.65 8.27
C ALA A 57 -7.49 -26.54 7.24
N ARG A 58 -7.95 -26.69 5.99
CA ARG A 58 -7.83 -25.66 4.94
C ARG A 58 -8.77 -24.50 5.22
N ASP A 59 -10.01 -24.77 5.59
CA ASP A 59 -10.98 -23.75 5.99
C ASP A 59 -10.47 -22.94 7.20
N GLU A 60 -9.93 -23.61 8.22
CA GLU A 60 -9.32 -22.95 9.39
C GLU A 60 -8.10 -22.09 9.00
N PHE A 61 -7.24 -22.60 8.12
CA PHE A 61 -6.12 -21.83 7.59
C PHE A 61 -6.60 -20.57 6.87
N ILE A 62 -7.62 -20.67 6.02
CA ILE A 62 -8.15 -19.54 5.24
C ILE A 62 -8.79 -18.51 6.18
N ALA A 63 -9.55 -18.97 7.18
CA ALA A 63 -10.13 -18.09 8.20
C ALA A 63 -9.03 -17.31 8.93
N ASN A 64 -8.00 -18.00 9.44
CA ASN A 64 -6.87 -17.36 10.12
C ASN A 64 -6.07 -16.43 9.19
N PHE A 65 -5.89 -16.81 7.92
CA PHE A 65 -5.19 -16.01 6.91
C PHE A 65 -5.83 -14.63 6.74
N TRP A 66 -7.16 -14.56 6.73
CA TRP A 66 -7.90 -13.30 6.63
C TRP A 66 -7.99 -12.58 7.96
N GLN A 67 -8.22 -13.29 9.07
CA GLN A 67 -8.34 -12.69 10.40
C GLN A 67 -7.10 -11.85 10.78
N ILE A 68 -5.88 -12.34 10.50
CA ILE A 68 -4.65 -11.57 10.80
C ILE A 68 -4.43 -10.37 9.85
N ARG A 69 -5.16 -10.32 8.74
CA ARG A 69 -5.13 -9.24 7.73
C ARG A 69 -6.30 -8.29 7.87
N ASP A 70 -7.18 -8.52 8.83
CA ASP A 70 -8.30 -7.63 9.10
C ASP A 70 -7.82 -6.25 9.52
N THR A 71 -8.34 -5.22 8.86
CA THR A 71 -8.02 -3.83 9.18
C THR A 71 -8.80 -3.34 10.39
N ASN A 72 -9.99 -3.90 10.62
CA ASN A 72 -10.84 -3.50 11.74
C ASN A 72 -11.56 -4.73 12.34
N PRO A 73 -10.95 -5.40 13.32
CA PRO A 73 -11.56 -6.59 13.91
C PRO A 73 -12.85 -6.31 14.71
N ASP A 74 -13.21 -5.03 14.92
CA ASP A 74 -14.44 -4.65 15.62
C ASP A 74 -15.68 -4.71 14.72
N THR A 75 -15.51 -4.88 13.40
CA THR A 75 -16.61 -5.13 12.46
C THR A 75 -16.76 -6.63 12.19
N PRO A 76 -17.97 -7.09 11.83
CA PRO A 76 -18.18 -8.49 11.45
C PRO A 76 -17.60 -8.85 10.07
N GLU A 77 -17.17 -7.85 9.29
CA GLU A 77 -16.71 -8.00 7.92
C GLU A 77 -15.22 -7.66 7.83
N ASN A 78 -14.46 -8.45 7.09
CA ASN A 78 -13.04 -8.17 6.89
C ASN A 78 -12.87 -7.16 5.74
N GLU A 79 -12.62 -5.88 6.04
CA GLU A 79 -12.61 -4.85 4.99
C GLU A 79 -11.46 -5.02 4.02
N TYR A 80 -10.32 -5.54 4.50
CA TYR A 80 -9.19 -5.84 3.62
C TYR A 80 -9.55 -6.92 2.60
N LYS A 81 -10.20 -8.01 3.04
CA LYS A 81 -10.68 -9.06 2.15
C LYS A 81 -11.69 -8.50 1.15
N ASN A 82 -12.66 -7.68 1.61
CA ASN A 82 -13.65 -7.08 0.74
C ASN A 82 -13.01 -6.20 -0.35
N LEU A 83 -12.00 -5.38 0.02
CA LEU A 83 -11.23 -4.58 -0.92
C LEU A 83 -10.51 -5.46 -1.96
N ILE A 84 -9.87 -6.55 -1.54
CA ILE A 84 -9.18 -7.46 -2.45
C ILE A 84 -10.18 -8.18 -3.37
N ASP A 85 -11.30 -8.66 -2.82
CA ASP A 85 -12.35 -9.32 -3.61
C ASP A 85 -12.94 -8.37 -4.66
N GLN A 86 -13.16 -7.10 -4.31
CA GLN A 86 -13.58 -6.07 -5.26
C GLN A 86 -12.55 -5.89 -6.38
N ARG A 87 -11.26 -5.75 -6.06
CA ARG A 87 -10.21 -5.57 -7.09
C ARG A 87 -10.05 -6.80 -7.99
N ILE A 88 -10.28 -7.99 -7.45
CA ILE A 88 -10.30 -9.22 -8.26
C ILE A 88 -11.48 -9.17 -9.23
N ALA A 89 -12.67 -8.79 -8.77
CA ALA A 89 -13.83 -8.61 -9.63
C ALA A 89 -13.58 -7.55 -10.71
N ASP A 90 -12.98 -6.40 -10.35
CA ASP A 90 -12.60 -5.35 -11.31
C ASP A 90 -11.69 -5.88 -12.42
N ILE A 91 -10.76 -6.80 -12.10
CA ILE A 91 -9.87 -7.45 -13.07
C ILE A 91 -10.62 -8.49 -13.92
N GLU A 92 -11.44 -9.34 -13.30
CA GLU A 92 -12.20 -10.39 -13.97
C GLU A 92 -13.26 -9.81 -14.93
N GLU A 93 -13.84 -8.67 -14.56
CA GLU A 93 -14.87 -7.94 -15.32
C GLU A 93 -14.30 -6.84 -16.23
N GLU A 94 -12.97 -6.65 -16.25
CA GLU A 94 -12.28 -5.64 -17.07
C GLU A 94 -12.77 -4.19 -16.79
N MET A 95 -13.14 -3.90 -15.54
CA MET A 95 -13.68 -2.59 -15.12
C MET A 95 -12.67 -1.45 -15.32
N PHE A 96 -11.38 -1.77 -15.31
CA PHE A 96 -10.29 -0.87 -15.68
C PHE A 96 -9.76 -1.21 -17.09
N ALA A 97 -10.59 -0.96 -18.11
CA ALA A 97 -10.21 -1.12 -19.51
C ALA A 97 -9.72 0.20 -20.11
N LEU A 98 -8.48 0.23 -20.58
CA LEU A 98 -7.95 1.31 -21.42
C LEU A 98 -8.01 0.85 -22.87
N ARG A 99 -8.19 1.76 -23.83
CA ARG A 99 -8.22 1.40 -25.25
C ARG A 99 -6.90 0.72 -25.65
N GLY A 100 -6.95 -0.58 -25.96
CA GLY A 100 -5.76 -1.38 -26.29
C GLY A 100 -5.13 -2.15 -25.13
N PHE A 101 -5.75 -2.14 -23.94
CA PHE A 101 -5.35 -2.91 -22.76
C PHE A 101 -6.54 -3.66 -22.16
N LEU A 102 -6.35 -4.95 -21.90
CA LEU A 102 -7.29 -5.84 -21.20
C LEU A 102 -6.50 -6.77 -20.28
N PHE A 103 -6.92 -6.96 -19.03
CA PHE A 103 -6.26 -7.87 -18.09
C PHE A 103 -6.25 -9.31 -18.61
N SER A 104 -7.34 -9.79 -19.20
CA SER A 104 -7.46 -11.11 -19.83
C SER A 104 -6.39 -11.38 -20.87
N SER A 105 -6.09 -10.39 -21.72
CA SER A 105 -4.98 -10.46 -22.70
C SER A 105 -3.60 -10.39 -22.05
N ASN A 106 -3.54 -9.90 -20.81
CA ASN A 106 -2.33 -9.73 -20.02
C ASN A 106 -2.20 -10.75 -18.88
N ARG A 107 -2.67 -11.99 -19.09
CA ARG A 107 -2.61 -13.13 -18.15
C ARG A 107 -3.53 -13.03 -16.92
N GLY A 108 -4.53 -12.14 -16.94
CA GLY A 108 -5.53 -11.97 -15.88
C GLY A 108 -4.88 -11.73 -14.52
N LEU A 109 -5.41 -12.37 -13.47
CA LEU A 109 -4.90 -12.31 -12.09
C LEU A 109 -3.44 -12.78 -11.91
N LYS A 110 -2.78 -13.31 -12.95
CA LYS A 110 -1.37 -13.72 -12.91
C LYS A 110 -0.44 -12.76 -13.67
N GLY A 111 -0.99 -11.69 -14.23
CA GLY A 111 -0.26 -10.67 -14.97
C GLY A 111 0.42 -9.65 -14.08
N ASP A 112 1.51 -9.07 -14.57
CA ASP A 112 2.25 -8.01 -13.88
C ASP A 112 1.36 -6.76 -13.62
N PRO A 113 0.53 -6.27 -14.56
CA PRO A 113 -0.39 -5.16 -14.28
C PRO A 113 -1.46 -5.52 -13.24
N ALA A 114 -1.94 -6.76 -13.25
CA ALA A 114 -2.92 -7.24 -12.27
C ALA A 114 -2.31 -7.25 -10.85
N GLN A 115 -1.04 -7.64 -10.71
CA GLN A 115 -0.35 -7.59 -9.42
C GLN A 115 -0.34 -6.16 -8.84
N VAL A 116 0.00 -5.16 -9.67
CA VAL A 116 0.00 -3.76 -9.23
C VAL A 116 -1.40 -3.30 -8.86
N TYR A 117 -2.39 -3.58 -9.69
CA TYR A 117 -3.78 -3.19 -9.42
C TYR A 117 -4.33 -3.83 -8.15
N LEU A 118 -4.01 -5.09 -7.89
CA LEU A 118 -4.40 -5.79 -6.66
C LEU A 118 -3.80 -5.14 -5.41
N TYR A 119 -2.56 -4.65 -5.47
CA TYR A 119 -1.90 -3.99 -4.34
C TYR A 119 -2.32 -2.53 -4.16
N TYR A 120 -2.36 -1.77 -5.25
CA TYR A 120 -2.45 -0.31 -5.21
C TYR A 120 -3.79 0.25 -5.73
N GLY A 121 -4.62 -0.57 -6.36
CA GLY A 121 -5.88 -0.15 -6.98
C GLY A 121 -5.64 0.62 -8.28
N SER A 122 -6.53 1.56 -8.58
CA SER A 122 -6.40 2.40 -9.77
C SER A 122 -5.25 3.41 -9.64
N PRO A 123 -4.40 3.57 -10.66
CA PRO A 123 -3.34 4.58 -10.67
C PRO A 123 -3.91 6.00 -10.77
N THR A 124 -3.13 6.98 -10.28
CA THR A 124 -3.44 8.41 -10.40
C THR A 124 -3.39 8.88 -11.85
N SER A 125 -2.41 8.38 -12.61
CA SER A 125 -2.26 8.69 -14.03
C SER A 125 -1.80 7.46 -14.80
N VAL A 126 -2.23 7.36 -16.06
CA VAL A 126 -1.82 6.33 -16.99
C VAL A 126 -1.39 6.94 -18.30
N THR A 127 -0.19 6.56 -18.74
CA THR A 127 0.26 6.79 -20.12
C THR A 127 0.29 5.47 -20.85
N LEU A 128 -0.35 5.39 -22.02
CA LEU A 128 -0.33 4.22 -22.90
C LEU A 128 0.19 4.64 -24.28
N LEU A 129 1.41 4.22 -24.59
CA LEU A 129 2.07 4.47 -25.87
C LEU A 129 2.05 3.19 -26.70
N ILE A 130 1.18 3.14 -27.70
CA ILE A 130 1.02 1.99 -28.59
C ILE A 130 1.39 2.36 -30.03
N ASN A 131 1.81 1.38 -30.81
CA ASN A 131 2.13 1.54 -32.23
C ASN A 131 3.27 2.54 -32.53
N GLY A 132 4.23 2.72 -31.61
CA GLY A 132 5.45 3.48 -31.88
C GLY A 132 6.21 2.92 -33.09
N ARG A 133 6.90 3.77 -33.85
CA ARG A 133 7.70 3.31 -34.99
C ARG A 133 8.96 2.61 -34.50
N SER A 134 9.70 3.28 -33.63
CA SER A 134 11.00 2.86 -33.10
C SER A 134 10.92 2.11 -31.77
N TYR A 135 9.83 2.28 -31.00
CA TYR A 135 9.66 1.65 -29.69
C TYR A 135 8.53 0.61 -29.63
N VAL A 136 8.64 -0.35 -28.71
CA VAL A 136 7.57 -1.35 -28.41
C VAL A 136 6.41 -0.73 -27.61
N ASP A 137 5.23 -1.36 -27.59
CA ASP A 137 4.11 -0.86 -26.77
C ASP A 137 4.53 -0.70 -25.30
N ILE A 138 4.31 0.50 -24.74
CA ILE A 138 4.67 0.91 -23.38
C ILE A 138 3.43 1.36 -22.64
N MET A 139 3.34 1.00 -21.37
CA MET A 139 2.31 1.47 -20.45
C MET A 139 2.97 1.91 -19.15
N LEU A 140 2.67 3.13 -18.70
CA LEU A 140 3.18 3.68 -17.45
C LEU A 140 2.02 4.00 -16.54
N TRP A 141 2.05 3.45 -15.32
CA TRP A 141 1.12 3.77 -14.25
C TRP A 141 1.83 4.57 -13.18
N ILE A 142 1.30 5.75 -12.86
CA ILE A 142 1.83 6.64 -11.84
C ILE A 142 0.87 6.66 -10.66
N TYR A 143 1.40 6.42 -9.47
CA TYR A 143 0.70 6.60 -8.21
C TYR A 143 1.30 7.79 -7.51
N ALA A 144 0.50 8.85 -7.34
CA ALA A 144 0.88 10.00 -6.55
C ALA A 144 0.22 9.93 -5.17
N ASP A 145 0.81 10.61 -4.20
CA ASP A 145 0.16 10.86 -2.91
C ASP A 145 -0.87 12.00 -3.01
N GLU A 146 -1.50 12.32 -1.88
CA GLU A 146 -2.55 13.33 -1.78
C GLU A 146 -2.07 14.75 -2.12
N ASN A 147 -0.75 14.99 -2.18
CA ASN A 147 -0.13 16.25 -2.60
C ASN A 147 0.28 16.24 -4.09
N ASN A 148 -0.12 15.21 -4.84
CA ASN A 148 0.33 14.93 -6.21
C ASN A 148 1.84 14.69 -6.33
N LEU A 149 2.53 14.30 -5.25
CA LEU A 149 3.92 13.88 -5.35
C LEU A 149 3.98 12.42 -5.80
N GLU A 150 4.81 12.12 -6.80
CA GLU A 150 4.87 10.79 -7.41
C GLU A 150 5.53 9.78 -6.47
N LYS A 151 4.70 8.87 -5.95
CA LYS A 151 5.12 7.82 -5.04
C LYS A 151 5.73 6.65 -5.81
N PHE A 152 5.08 6.18 -6.86
CA PHE A 152 5.54 5.04 -7.65
C PHE A 152 5.30 5.23 -9.15
N ARG A 153 6.28 4.81 -9.96
CA ARG A 153 6.21 4.75 -11.42
C ARG A 153 6.35 3.30 -11.89
N PHE A 154 5.24 2.63 -12.13
CA PHE A 154 5.23 1.26 -12.67
C PHE A 154 5.24 1.31 -14.19
N LEU A 155 6.41 1.06 -14.77
CA LEU A 155 6.57 0.96 -16.22
C LEU A 155 6.38 -0.50 -16.66
N PHE A 156 5.55 -0.67 -17.68
CA PHE A 156 5.30 -1.94 -18.36
C PHE A 156 5.59 -1.80 -19.84
N TYR A 157 6.00 -2.90 -20.47
CA TYR A 157 6.26 -2.94 -21.91
C TYR A 157 5.94 -4.31 -22.49
N LYS A 158 5.65 -4.37 -23.79
CA LYS A 158 5.59 -5.62 -24.53
C LYS A 158 6.97 -5.97 -25.07
N ARG A 159 7.69 -6.83 -24.34
CA ARG A 159 8.98 -7.36 -24.78
C ARG A 159 8.82 -8.06 -26.13
N HIS A 160 9.88 -8.03 -26.96
CA HIS A 160 9.93 -8.78 -28.22
C HIS A 160 9.34 -10.19 -28.07
N ASN A 161 8.36 -10.52 -28.92
CA ASN A 161 7.64 -11.80 -28.98
C ASN A 161 6.62 -12.07 -27.85
N LEU A 162 6.35 -11.13 -26.94
CA LEU A 162 5.26 -11.24 -25.98
C LEU A 162 4.04 -10.43 -26.43
N SER A 163 2.86 -11.01 -26.28
CA SER A 163 1.59 -10.32 -26.52
C SER A 163 1.13 -9.48 -25.32
N ASN A 164 1.65 -9.79 -24.13
CA ASN A 164 1.27 -9.16 -22.87
C ASN A 164 2.31 -8.16 -22.36
N PHE A 165 1.82 -7.14 -21.66
CA PHE A 165 2.61 -6.24 -20.85
C PHE A 165 3.25 -6.99 -19.67
N VAL A 166 4.53 -6.72 -19.45
CA VAL A 166 5.31 -7.18 -18.31
C VAL A 166 6.04 -5.99 -17.69
N PHE A 167 6.44 -6.09 -16.43
CA PHE A 167 7.26 -5.07 -15.78
C PHE A 167 8.51 -4.79 -16.59
N PHE A 168 8.81 -3.52 -16.77
CA PHE A 168 10.09 -3.10 -17.31
C PHE A 168 11.18 -3.34 -16.25
N ARG A 169 12.10 -4.25 -16.57
CA ARG A 169 13.33 -4.49 -15.81
C ARG A 169 14.49 -4.34 -16.79
N PRO A 170 15.29 -3.26 -16.70
CA PRO A 170 16.35 -3.03 -17.68
C PRO A 170 17.34 -4.19 -17.65
N PHE A 171 17.53 -4.82 -18.80
CA PHE A 171 18.53 -5.86 -18.99
C PHE A 171 19.86 -5.25 -19.42
N SER A 172 19.80 -4.18 -20.21
CA SER A 172 20.99 -3.48 -20.68
C SER A 172 21.57 -2.54 -19.62
N ILE A 173 22.87 -2.72 -19.34
CA ILE A 173 23.64 -1.86 -18.42
C ILE A 173 23.99 -0.52 -19.09
N SER A 174 24.02 -0.45 -20.42
CA SER A 174 24.45 0.76 -21.15
C SER A 174 23.35 1.81 -21.28
N SER A 175 22.12 1.39 -21.57
CA SER A 175 20.94 2.26 -21.57
C SER A 175 19.66 1.42 -21.52
N PRO A 176 18.69 1.77 -20.66
CA PRO A 176 17.41 1.06 -20.59
C PRO A 176 16.59 1.23 -21.88
N LEU A 177 16.89 2.22 -22.71
CA LEU A 177 16.21 2.45 -23.99
C LEU A 177 16.47 1.34 -25.02
N TYR A 178 17.56 0.57 -24.89
CA TYR A 178 17.82 -0.57 -25.77
C TYR A 178 16.70 -1.62 -25.69
N ASP A 179 16.18 -1.86 -24.49
CA ASP A 179 15.13 -2.85 -24.25
C ASP A 179 13.76 -2.40 -24.80
N LEU A 180 13.65 -1.13 -25.19
CA LEU A 180 12.43 -0.56 -25.77
C LEU A 180 12.43 -0.54 -27.30
N ILE A 181 13.55 -0.82 -27.96
CA ILE A 181 13.65 -0.81 -29.42
C ILE A 181 12.63 -1.79 -30.01
N ARG A 182 11.85 -1.38 -31.01
CA ARG A 182 10.80 -2.23 -31.59
C ARG A 182 11.33 -3.36 -32.46
N VAL A 183 12.30 -3.02 -33.31
CA VAL A 183 12.94 -3.94 -34.25
C VAL A 183 14.45 -3.76 -34.14
N GLU A 184 15.13 -4.79 -33.62
CA GLU A 184 16.58 -4.78 -33.45
C GLU A 184 17.30 -4.52 -34.78
N GLY A 185 18.31 -3.65 -34.76
CA GLY A 185 19.11 -3.29 -35.94
C GLY A 185 18.43 -2.32 -36.91
N GLN A 186 17.13 -2.04 -36.77
CA GLN A 186 16.42 -1.07 -37.62
C GLN A 186 16.45 0.34 -37.04
N TYR A 187 16.41 0.47 -35.71
CA TYR A 187 16.37 1.75 -35.00
C TYR A 187 17.52 1.87 -34.02
N SER A 188 18.01 3.09 -33.84
CA SER A 188 18.98 3.43 -32.80
C SER A 188 18.29 3.81 -31.49
N VAL A 189 19.04 3.80 -30.39
CA VAL A 189 18.58 4.35 -29.10
C VAL A 189 18.16 5.82 -29.22
N GLN A 190 18.82 6.56 -30.13
CA GLN A 190 18.52 7.97 -30.36
C GLN A 190 17.15 8.16 -31.02
N ASP A 191 16.78 7.27 -31.95
CA ASP A 191 15.46 7.29 -32.58
C ASP A 191 14.35 7.03 -31.55
N VAL A 192 14.56 6.03 -30.68
CA VAL A 192 13.66 5.73 -29.55
C VAL A 192 13.51 6.92 -28.61
N TYR A 193 14.64 7.54 -28.22
CA TYR A 193 14.62 8.70 -27.34
C TYR A 193 13.83 9.87 -27.91
N TYR A 194 14.07 10.24 -29.17
CA TYR A 194 13.38 11.36 -29.81
C TYR A 194 11.90 11.07 -30.06
N GLU A 195 11.55 9.86 -30.49
CA GLU A 195 10.13 9.51 -30.67
C GLU A 195 9.38 9.50 -29.33
N LEU A 196 9.99 9.03 -28.24
CA LEU A 196 9.41 9.12 -26.90
C LEU A 196 9.24 10.58 -26.44
N LEU A 197 10.23 11.45 -26.69
CA LEU A 197 10.10 12.88 -26.37
C LEU A 197 8.90 13.54 -27.05
N GLU A 198 8.63 13.16 -28.31
CA GLU A 198 7.49 13.68 -29.07
C GLU A 198 6.14 13.06 -28.62
N SER A 199 6.16 11.77 -28.26
CA SER A 199 4.94 10.98 -28.04
C SER A 199 4.41 11.04 -26.61
N ASP A 200 5.27 11.33 -25.62
CA ASP A 200 4.97 11.22 -24.21
C ASP A 200 4.51 12.53 -23.55
N GLY A 201 4.49 13.66 -24.27
CA GLY A 201 3.91 14.95 -23.86
C GLY A 201 4.49 15.64 -22.61
N GLY A 202 5.24 14.91 -21.78
CA GLY A 202 5.74 15.32 -20.46
C GLY A 202 6.96 14.51 -19.97
N GLN A 203 7.57 13.67 -20.82
CA GLN A 203 8.80 12.91 -20.53
C GLN A 203 8.69 11.93 -19.34
N MET A 204 7.47 11.54 -18.95
CA MET A 204 7.19 10.68 -17.81
C MET A 204 7.72 9.25 -17.98
N VAL A 205 7.67 8.70 -19.20
CA VAL A 205 8.29 7.41 -19.52
C VAL A 205 9.80 7.50 -19.37
N LEU A 206 10.42 8.56 -19.88
CA LEU A 206 11.86 8.77 -19.72
C LEU A 206 12.27 8.92 -18.25
N LEU A 207 11.45 9.61 -17.45
CA LEU A 207 11.64 9.73 -16.00
C LEU A 207 11.51 8.37 -15.28
N ALA A 208 10.51 7.57 -15.65
CA ALA A 208 10.29 6.23 -15.10
C ALA A 208 11.43 5.25 -15.41
N LEU A 209 12.12 5.43 -16.54
CA LEU A 209 13.33 4.65 -16.87
C LEU A 209 14.53 5.01 -15.99
N GLN A 210 14.58 6.24 -15.46
CA GLN A 210 15.66 6.72 -14.61
C GLN A 210 15.41 6.43 -13.13
N SER A 211 14.17 6.56 -12.68
CA SER A 211 13.81 6.42 -11.28
C SER A 211 12.40 5.88 -11.09
N PHE A 212 12.28 4.85 -10.24
CA PHE A 212 11.00 4.23 -9.91
C PHE A 212 10.15 5.10 -8.97
N SER A 213 10.77 5.91 -8.12
CA SER A 213 10.12 6.71 -7.10
C SER A 213 10.93 7.98 -6.84
N ASP A 214 10.25 9.06 -6.47
CA ASP A 214 10.90 10.26 -5.93
C ASP A 214 11.40 10.04 -4.49
N TYR A 215 10.90 9.00 -3.82
CA TYR A 215 11.37 8.56 -2.52
C TYR A 215 12.60 7.67 -2.70
N GLY A 216 13.77 8.19 -2.32
CA GLY A 216 15.04 7.48 -2.43
C GLY A 216 15.05 6.13 -1.70
N GLY A 217 15.67 5.12 -2.31
CA GLY A 217 15.86 3.80 -1.71
C GLY A 217 14.70 2.82 -1.88
N ILE A 218 13.57 3.24 -2.48
CA ILE A 218 12.48 2.33 -2.86
C ILE A 218 12.63 1.94 -4.33
N ASN A 219 12.70 0.64 -4.60
CA ASN A 219 12.71 0.10 -5.96
C ASN A 219 11.45 -0.74 -6.25
N LEU A 220 11.31 -1.18 -7.49
CA LEU A 220 10.20 -2.01 -7.95
C LEU A 220 10.03 -3.27 -7.08
N GLU A 221 11.11 -3.98 -6.78
CA GLU A 221 11.03 -5.24 -6.02
C GLU A 221 10.60 -5.03 -4.57
N ASP A 222 10.96 -3.88 -3.97
CA ASP A 222 10.44 -3.48 -2.65
C ASP A 222 8.93 -3.21 -2.69
N ALA A 223 8.45 -2.56 -3.75
CA ALA A 223 7.02 -2.29 -3.95
C ALA A 223 6.21 -3.53 -4.35
N LEU A 224 6.84 -4.59 -4.84
CA LEU A 224 6.18 -5.86 -5.19
C LEU A 224 6.23 -6.91 -4.09
N LYS A 225 6.84 -6.62 -2.94
CA LYS A 225 6.77 -7.51 -1.78
C LYS A 225 5.32 -7.66 -1.36
N THR A 226 4.89 -8.91 -1.19
CA THR A 226 3.56 -9.22 -0.65
C THR A 226 3.34 -8.39 0.61
N PRO A 227 2.29 -7.54 0.63
CA PRO A 227 2.04 -6.70 1.79
C PRO A 227 1.92 -7.58 3.03
N MET A 228 2.78 -7.35 4.01
CA MET A 228 2.69 -8.08 5.27
C MET A 228 1.35 -7.71 5.92
N PRO A 229 0.62 -8.68 6.50
CA PRO A 229 -0.57 -8.38 7.29
C PRO A 229 -0.26 -7.28 8.29
N ALA A 230 -1.18 -6.34 8.50
CA ALA A 230 -0.98 -5.27 9.48
C ALA A 230 -0.60 -5.84 10.85
N ALA A 231 -1.23 -6.95 11.27
CA ALA A 231 -0.91 -7.65 12.51
C ALA A 231 0.51 -8.25 12.56
N LEU A 232 0.98 -8.88 11.49
CA LEU A 232 2.34 -9.45 11.43
C LEU A 232 3.42 -8.39 11.25
N THR A 233 3.08 -7.27 10.61
CA THR A 233 3.94 -6.07 10.56
C THR A 233 4.12 -5.50 11.96
N ALA A 234 3.04 -5.45 12.76
CA ALA A 234 3.10 -5.03 14.16
C ALA A 234 3.90 -6.01 15.06
N GLU A 235 3.76 -7.33 14.86
CA GLU A 235 4.46 -8.36 15.64
C GLU A 235 5.96 -8.45 15.31
N LYS A 236 6.34 -8.41 14.02
CA LYS A 236 7.73 -8.53 13.54
C LYS A 236 8.61 -7.35 13.94
N GLU A 237 8.01 -6.18 14.14
CA GLU A 237 8.69 -4.97 14.61
C GLU A 237 8.94 -4.97 16.13
N GLY A 238 8.54 -6.04 16.86
CA GLY A 238 8.85 -6.19 18.29
C GLY A 238 8.13 -5.17 19.17
N ALA A 239 6.90 -4.79 18.81
CA ALA A 239 6.07 -3.90 19.61
C ALA A 239 5.56 -4.63 20.87
N ARG A 240 6.11 -4.27 22.03
CA ARG A 240 5.44 -4.53 23.31
C ARG A 240 4.33 -3.48 23.46
N VAL A 241 3.11 -3.86 23.09
CA VAL A 241 1.89 -3.08 23.39
C VAL A 241 1.77 -2.95 24.91
N VAL A 242 1.78 -1.72 25.42
CA VAL A 242 1.50 -1.43 26.82
C VAL A 242 0.36 -0.42 26.91
N SER A 243 -0.85 -0.97 26.82
CA SER A 243 -2.10 -0.46 27.43
C SER A 243 -2.85 0.68 26.70
N PRO A 244 -4.16 0.80 27.00
CA PRO A 244 -5.27 0.57 26.08
C PRO A 244 -5.55 1.74 25.14
N ALA A 245 -6.40 1.51 24.13
CA ALA A 245 -7.02 2.55 23.33
C ALA A 245 -7.56 3.65 24.25
N VAL A 246 -6.96 4.83 24.19
CA VAL A 246 -7.61 6.04 24.68
C VAL A 246 -8.58 6.39 23.58
N SER A 247 -9.86 6.09 23.80
CA SER A 247 -10.90 6.72 23.01
C SER A 247 -10.74 8.23 23.20
N SER A 248 -10.69 8.98 22.10
CA SER A 248 -10.98 10.40 22.21
C SER A 248 -12.40 10.49 22.77
N GLY A 249 -12.56 11.00 23.98
CA GLY A 249 -13.89 11.33 24.54
C GLY A 249 -14.62 12.43 23.75
N VAL A 250 -14.04 12.87 22.64
CA VAL A 250 -14.52 13.89 21.72
C VAL A 250 -15.46 13.23 20.74
N LYS A 251 -16.73 13.65 20.77
CA LYS A 251 -17.72 13.18 19.82
C LYS A 251 -17.44 13.81 18.43
N PRO A 252 -17.82 13.15 17.32
CA PRO A 252 -17.60 13.69 15.97
C PRO A 252 -18.15 15.11 15.78
N GLU A 253 -19.21 15.48 16.50
CA GLU A 253 -19.80 16.83 16.51
C GLU A 253 -18.94 17.93 17.15
N ASP A 254 -17.92 17.57 17.97
CA ASP A 254 -17.05 18.53 18.68
C ASP A 254 -15.72 18.79 17.93
N ARG A 255 -15.62 18.30 16.69
CA ARG A 255 -14.45 18.45 15.81
C ARG A 255 -14.46 19.79 15.09
N LEU A 256 -13.30 20.46 15.10
CA LEU A 256 -13.09 21.68 14.33
C LEU A 256 -12.18 21.36 13.13
N ASP A 257 -12.80 20.89 12.05
CA ASP A 257 -12.09 20.53 10.82
C ASP A 257 -11.60 21.78 10.08
N ASN A 258 -10.27 21.93 9.94
CA ASN A 258 -9.74 23.02 9.13
C ASN A 258 -9.72 22.66 7.64
N LYS A 259 -10.76 23.11 6.92
CA LYS A 259 -10.92 22.91 5.47
C LYS A 259 -9.86 23.58 4.60
N ALA A 260 -9.09 24.55 5.11
CA ALA A 260 -8.11 25.29 4.32
C ALA A 260 -6.82 24.49 4.03
N TRP A 261 -6.53 23.44 4.81
CA TRP A 261 -5.28 22.67 4.71
C TRP A 261 -5.51 21.17 4.45
N ASN A 262 -6.75 20.79 4.13
CA ASN A 262 -7.17 19.42 3.87
C ASN A 262 -6.63 18.40 4.91
N SER A 263 -6.49 18.84 6.17
CA SER A 263 -6.01 18.06 7.31
C SER A 263 -4.61 17.44 7.19
N PHE A 264 -3.66 18.15 6.58
CA PHE A 264 -2.25 17.89 6.84
C PHE A 264 -1.91 18.40 8.25
N LEU A 265 -1.14 17.64 9.05
CA LEU A 265 -0.41 18.20 10.19
C LEU A 265 0.94 18.73 9.65
N PRO A 266 1.08 20.00 9.21
CA PRO A 266 2.37 20.61 8.87
C PRO A 266 3.12 20.89 10.17
N MET A 267 3.47 19.83 10.86
CA MET A 267 4.47 19.84 11.89
C MET A 267 5.81 19.55 11.23
N LEU A 268 6.70 20.52 11.28
CA LEU A 268 8.02 20.43 10.67
C LEU A 268 9.02 20.03 11.73
N PHE A 269 9.81 19.00 11.44
CA PHE A 269 11.00 18.72 12.24
C PHE A 269 12.11 19.64 11.78
N LYS A 270 12.56 20.48 12.68
CA LYS A 270 13.74 21.30 12.48
C LYS A 270 14.88 20.70 13.27
N ILE A 271 15.99 20.47 12.58
CA ILE A 271 17.23 20.04 13.20
C ILE A 271 18.16 21.24 13.22
N GLU A 272 18.62 21.60 14.41
CA GLU A 272 19.52 22.72 14.64
C GLU A 272 20.82 22.21 15.26
N ASN A 273 21.91 22.94 15.05
CA ASN A 273 23.16 22.65 15.77
C ASN A 273 22.99 23.09 17.22
N GLY A 274 23.06 22.13 18.15
CA GLY A 274 23.06 22.43 19.58
C GLY A 274 24.37 23.03 20.04
N ASP A 275 24.36 23.67 21.21
CA ASP A 275 25.54 24.35 21.79
C ASP A 275 26.72 23.40 22.05
N SER A 276 26.45 22.09 22.16
CA SER A 276 27.45 21.03 22.32
C SER A 276 28.03 20.51 20.99
N GLY A 277 27.61 21.06 19.84
CA GLY A 277 27.95 20.58 18.51
C GLY A 277 27.13 19.38 18.02
N LYS A 278 26.26 18.82 18.88
CA LYS A 278 25.34 17.72 18.52
C LYS A 278 24.00 18.26 17.99
N PRO A 279 23.34 17.55 17.05
CA PRO A 279 22.07 18.00 16.48
C PRO A 279 20.94 17.95 17.52
N VAL A 280 20.12 19.00 17.53
CA VAL A 280 18.93 19.15 18.38
C VAL A 280 17.69 19.19 17.48
N VAL A 281 16.73 18.32 17.78
CA VAL A 281 15.45 18.22 17.10
C VAL A 281 14.41 19.06 17.82
N LYS A 282 13.73 19.91 17.06
CA LYS A 282 12.56 20.69 17.46
C LYS A 282 11.38 20.34 16.57
N LEU A 283 10.20 20.31 17.18
CA LEU A 283 8.94 20.16 16.48
C LEU A 283 8.31 21.55 16.30
N LEU A 284 8.16 22.03 15.07
CA LEU A 284 7.48 23.29 14.77
C LEU A 284 6.07 22.99 14.28
N MET A 285 5.07 23.46 15.02
CA MET A 285 3.66 23.29 14.68
C MET A 285 3.05 24.65 14.39
N ARG A 286 2.39 24.78 13.23
CA ARG A 286 1.65 25.99 12.88
C ARG A 286 0.32 26.00 13.64
N ASN A 287 -0.06 27.13 14.23
CA ASN A 287 -1.18 27.21 15.17
C ASN A 287 -2.53 26.80 14.56
N ASP A 288 -2.74 27.16 13.30
CA ASP A 288 -4.00 26.94 12.56
C ASP A 288 -4.03 25.61 11.81
N ALA A 289 -2.98 24.78 11.89
CA ALA A 289 -2.87 23.62 11.01
C ALA A 289 -3.39 22.27 11.52
N PRO A 290 -3.35 21.94 12.83
CA PRO A 290 -3.92 20.70 13.35
C PRO A 290 -5.44 20.68 13.24
N ASP A 291 -6.00 19.48 13.09
CA ASP A 291 -7.41 19.24 13.43
C ASP A 291 -7.53 19.27 14.96
N TRP A 292 -8.08 20.35 15.48
CA TRP A 292 -8.28 20.56 16.92
C TRP A 292 -9.62 19.98 17.37
N SER A 293 -9.65 19.52 18.61
CA SER A 293 -10.88 19.11 19.30
C SER A 293 -11.25 20.13 20.36
N VAL A 294 -12.55 20.39 20.54
CA VAL A 294 -13.03 21.23 21.63
C VAL A 294 -12.95 20.47 22.95
N ASP A 295 -12.30 21.06 23.95
CA ASP A 295 -12.25 20.54 25.31
C ASP A 295 -12.60 21.67 26.30
N GLY A 296 -13.84 21.68 26.78
CA GLY A 296 -14.39 22.73 27.63
C GLY A 296 -14.30 24.13 27.00
N ASN A 297 -13.55 25.02 27.66
CA ASN A 297 -13.32 26.40 27.19
C ASN A 297 -12.10 26.54 26.26
N GLY A 298 -11.37 25.46 26.00
CA GLY A 298 -10.17 25.44 25.17
C GLY A 298 -10.28 24.53 23.95
N ILE A 299 -9.15 24.33 23.31
CA ILE A 299 -8.94 23.35 22.24
C ILE A 299 -7.75 22.46 22.58
N VAL A 300 -7.82 21.20 22.16
CA VAL A 300 -6.76 20.21 22.35
C VAL A 300 -6.44 19.49 21.05
N CYS A 301 -5.18 19.11 20.90
CA CYS A 301 -4.72 18.27 19.80
C CYS A 301 -3.79 17.19 20.36
N ASP A 302 -4.21 15.95 20.21
CA ASP A 302 -3.45 14.78 20.62
C ASP A 302 -2.72 14.19 19.42
N VAL A 303 -1.41 14.00 19.58
CA VAL A 303 -0.51 13.62 18.50
C VAL A 303 0.37 12.45 18.92
N GLY A 304 0.33 11.33 18.19
CA GLY A 304 1.33 10.27 18.29
C GLY A 304 2.59 10.66 17.54
N LEU A 305 3.76 10.57 18.19
CA LEU A 305 5.07 10.81 17.59
C LEU A 305 5.87 9.52 17.60
N HIS A 306 6.21 9.02 16.42
CA HIS A 306 7.05 7.86 16.21
C HIS A 306 8.33 8.30 15.47
N VAL A 307 9.50 8.00 16.02
CA VAL A 307 10.80 8.36 15.43
C VAL A 307 11.66 7.12 15.34
N TYR A 308 12.06 6.78 14.12
CA TYR A 308 12.97 5.67 13.82
C TYR A 308 14.35 6.24 13.48
N ILE A 309 15.37 5.85 14.23
CA ILE A 309 16.74 6.32 14.07
C ILE A 309 17.59 5.16 13.54
N SER A 310 17.99 5.27 12.28
CA SER A 310 18.87 4.31 11.60
C SER A 310 20.31 4.81 11.60
N GLY A 311 21.25 4.02 12.12
CA GLY A 311 22.67 4.38 12.19
C GLY A 311 23.53 3.89 11.01
N PRO A 312 24.82 4.24 11.01
CA PRO A 312 25.72 4.04 9.86
C PRO A 312 26.18 2.59 9.65
N LYS A 313 26.02 1.71 10.65
CA LYS A 313 26.40 0.30 10.56
C LYS A 313 25.22 -0.54 10.10
N ALA A 314 25.26 -1.00 8.85
CA ALA A 314 24.32 -1.97 8.31
C ALA A 314 24.21 -3.18 9.26
N GLY A 315 22.98 -3.52 9.67
CA GLY A 315 22.69 -4.66 10.54
C GLY A 315 22.52 -4.35 12.03
N LYS A 316 22.78 -3.11 12.49
CA LYS A 316 22.31 -2.68 13.82
C LYS A 316 20.82 -2.33 13.77
N LYS A 317 20.05 -2.81 14.75
CA LYS A 317 18.62 -2.50 14.87
C LYS A 317 18.43 -0.97 15.01
N PRO A 318 17.47 -0.36 14.29
CA PRO A 318 17.16 1.05 14.47
C PRO A 318 16.63 1.30 15.87
N LEU A 319 16.93 2.48 16.42
CA LEU A 319 16.33 2.92 17.69
C LEU A 319 14.95 3.50 17.38
N VAL A 320 13.97 3.24 18.23
CA VAL A 320 12.61 3.76 18.08
C VAL A 320 12.27 4.59 19.30
N TYR A 321 11.83 5.82 19.08
CA TYR A 321 11.29 6.71 20.10
C TYR A 321 9.82 6.96 19.78
N ASP A 322 8.93 6.61 20.70
CA ASP A 322 7.48 6.66 20.51
C ASP A 322 6.85 7.40 21.70
N ARG A 323 6.01 8.40 21.42
CA ARG A 323 5.39 9.23 22.46
C ARG A 323 4.10 9.87 21.98
N ALA A 324 3.08 9.88 22.83
CA ALA A 324 1.93 10.76 22.65
C ALA A 324 2.23 12.16 23.22
N LEU A 325 1.94 13.19 22.42
CA LEU A 325 2.04 14.60 22.77
C LEU A 325 0.63 15.18 22.80
N ARG A 326 0.31 15.92 23.86
CA ARG A 326 -0.96 16.65 23.97
C ARG A 326 -0.69 18.14 23.93
N PHE A 327 -1.30 18.83 22.98
CA PHE A 327 -1.23 20.28 22.83
C PHE A 327 -2.51 20.91 23.33
N HIS A 328 -2.39 22.02 24.07
CA HIS A 328 -3.51 22.82 24.56
C HIS A 328 -3.44 24.22 23.96
N GLY A 329 -4.60 24.76 23.58
CA GLY A 329 -4.73 26.13 23.08
C GLY A 329 -6.02 26.81 23.52
N PRO A 330 -6.07 28.16 23.49
CA PRO A 330 -7.33 28.90 23.66
C PRO A 330 -8.17 28.84 22.38
N LYS A 331 -9.51 28.85 22.47
CA LYS A 331 -10.41 28.86 21.29
C LYS A 331 -10.16 30.03 20.32
N THR A 332 -9.70 31.18 20.84
CA THR A 332 -9.34 32.36 20.05
C THR A 332 -8.09 32.15 19.17
N ALA A 333 -7.29 31.11 19.42
CA ALA A 333 -6.12 30.80 18.60
C ALA A 333 -6.48 30.41 17.15
N LEU A 334 -7.71 29.91 16.93
CA LEU A 334 -8.20 29.54 15.60
C LEU A 334 -8.59 30.74 14.74
N THR A 335 -8.96 31.88 15.35
CA THR A 335 -9.41 33.09 14.65
C THR A 335 -8.35 34.17 14.58
N ASP A 336 -7.52 34.33 15.63
CA ASP A 336 -6.61 35.49 15.76
C ASP A 336 -5.13 35.17 15.49
N TYR A 337 -4.73 33.89 15.54
CA TYR A 337 -3.32 33.47 15.47
C TYR A 337 -2.92 32.73 14.18
N ALA A 338 -3.64 32.99 13.08
CA ALA A 338 -3.59 32.23 11.84
C ALA A 338 -2.24 32.19 11.07
N LYS A 339 -1.15 32.72 11.61
CA LYS A 339 0.17 32.75 10.95
C LYS A 339 1.37 32.44 11.85
N GLY A 340 1.14 32.02 13.09
CA GLY A 340 2.21 31.69 14.05
C GLY A 340 2.62 30.22 14.04
N TYR A 341 3.87 29.93 14.45
CA TYR A 341 4.35 28.60 14.80
C TYR A 341 4.68 28.57 16.29
N PHE A 342 4.39 27.46 16.96
CA PHE A 342 5.03 27.17 18.24
C PHE A 342 6.03 26.03 18.06
N ALA A 343 7.17 26.14 18.74
CA ALA A 343 8.24 25.17 18.70
C ALA A 343 8.29 24.40 20.03
N VAL A 344 8.30 23.08 19.95
CA VAL A 344 8.44 22.20 21.10
C VAL A 344 9.84 21.61 21.06
N ASN A 345 10.59 21.76 22.15
CA ASN A 345 11.88 21.10 22.28
C ASN A 345 11.65 19.63 22.62
N MET A 346 12.35 18.74 21.92
CA MET A 346 12.19 17.30 22.10
C MET A 346 13.26 16.76 23.07
N ASP A 347 13.27 17.26 24.31
CA ASP A 347 14.40 17.07 25.25
C ASP A 347 14.82 15.60 25.44
N GLU A 348 13.86 14.68 25.57
CA GLU A 348 14.16 13.23 25.70
C GLU A 348 14.74 12.63 24.43
N LEU A 349 14.18 12.95 23.26
CA LEU A 349 14.72 12.53 21.96
C LEU A 349 16.13 13.12 21.74
N ASN A 350 16.33 14.37 22.15
CA ASN A 350 17.61 15.07 22.05
C ASN A 350 18.65 14.45 23.00
N GLY A 351 18.25 13.97 24.16
CA GLY A 351 19.10 13.15 25.03
C GLY A 351 19.55 11.86 24.33
N ILE A 352 18.61 11.13 23.71
CA ILE A 352 18.91 9.90 22.96
C ILE A 352 19.88 10.17 21.80
N ILE A 353 19.62 11.22 21.01
CA ILE A 353 20.51 11.63 19.91
C ILE A 353 21.87 12.06 20.46
N GLY A 354 21.88 12.73 21.61
CA GLY A 354 23.08 13.13 22.34
C GLY A 354 23.97 11.96 22.74
N ASP A 355 23.40 10.79 23.03
CA ASP A 355 24.15 9.60 23.44
C ASP A 355 24.63 8.73 22.28
N LEU A 356 24.28 9.08 21.03
CA LEU A 356 24.72 8.35 19.86
C LEU A 356 26.23 8.54 19.61
N ALA A 357 26.86 7.47 19.12
CA ALA A 357 28.25 7.51 18.68
C ALA A 357 28.39 8.36 17.40
N SER A 358 29.62 8.81 17.11
CA SER A 358 29.95 9.54 15.90
C SER A 358 29.54 8.76 14.64
N GLY A 359 28.88 9.45 13.69
CA GLY A 359 28.48 8.87 12.41
C GLY A 359 27.20 9.49 11.84
N ARG A 360 26.80 9.03 10.64
CA ARG A 360 25.60 9.51 9.96
C ARG A 360 24.37 8.69 10.36
N TYR A 361 23.33 9.37 10.83
CA TYR A 361 22.08 8.77 11.25
C TYR A 361 20.92 9.35 10.45
N CYS A 362 19.95 8.54 10.08
CA CYS A 362 18.70 8.99 9.44
C CYS A 362 17.53 8.80 10.39
N LEU A 363 16.82 9.88 10.66
CA LEU A 363 15.65 9.94 11.52
C LEU A 363 14.40 9.99 10.63
N ARG A 364 13.58 8.95 10.72
CA ARG A 364 12.24 8.90 10.12
C ARG A 364 11.21 9.22 11.19
N PHE A 365 10.54 10.34 11.04
CA PHE A 365 9.48 10.79 11.91
C PHE A 365 8.13 10.43 11.30
N ARG A 366 7.20 9.93 12.10
CA ARG A 366 5.78 9.79 11.78
C ARG A 366 5.00 10.46 12.92
N LEU A 367 4.14 11.38 12.56
CA LEU A 367 3.26 12.12 13.46
C LEU A 367 1.82 11.80 13.09
N GLU A 368 1.00 11.40 14.05
CA GLU A 368 -0.38 10.98 13.82
C GLU A 368 -1.32 11.79 14.71
N ASN A 369 -2.33 12.44 14.14
CA ASN A 369 -3.40 13.02 14.92
C ASN A 369 -4.25 11.87 15.48
N LEU A 370 -4.25 11.69 16.79
CA LEU A 370 -4.90 10.55 17.44
C LEU A 370 -6.43 10.63 17.37
N ALA A 371 -7.00 11.80 17.11
CA ALA A 371 -8.45 11.97 16.98
C ALA A 371 -8.95 11.66 15.55
N THR A 372 -8.11 11.83 14.53
CA THR A 372 -8.50 11.65 13.12
C THR A 372 -7.80 10.47 12.43
N GLY A 373 -6.75 9.91 13.03
CA GLY A 373 -5.89 8.87 12.41
C GLY A 373 -5.04 9.38 11.25
N LYS A 374 -5.12 10.67 10.92
CA LYS A 374 -4.33 11.27 9.84
C LYS A 374 -2.90 11.45 10.29
N TYR A 375 -1.94 11.15 9.41
CA TYR A 375 -0.53 11.20 9.76
C TYR A 375 0.33 11.94 8.73
N ASN A 376 1.48 12.41 9.17
CA ASN A 376 2.53 12.99 8.36
C ASN A 376 3.85 12.28 8.68
N ALA A 377 4.67 12.02 7.67
CA ALA A 377 5.98 11.41 7.87
C ALA A 377 7.09 12.20 7.16
N GLN A 378 8.24 12.33 7.80
CA GLN A 378 9.40 13.05 7.28
C GLN A 378 10.68 12.27 7.57
N GLU A 379 11.65 12.35 6.67
CA GLU A 379 12.99 11.82 6.92
C GLU A 379 14.03 12.95 6.88
N ARG A 380 14.94 12.93 7.86
CA ARG A 380 16.11 13.82 7.90
C ARG A 380 17.31 13.04 8.41
N CYS A 381 18.43 13.15 7.70
CA CYS A 381 19.69 12.59 8.15
C CYS A 381 20.56 13.67 8.79
N VAL A 382 21.29 13.28 9.84
CA VAL A 382 22.19 14.10 10.62
C VAL A 382 23.53 13.42 10.73
N ASP A 383 24.59 14.23 10.72
CA ASP A 383 25.94 13.78 11.02
C ASP A 383 26.22 14.11 12.49
N ILE A 384 26.56 13.08 13.28
CA ILE A 384 26.96 13.21 14.68
C ILE A 384 28.49 13.24 14.72
N PRO A 385 29.10 14.33 15.22
CA PRO A 385 30.55 14.50 15.22
C PRO A 385 31.30 13.50 16.11
#